data_AF-A0A7S0N4X5-F1
#
_entry.id   AF-A0A7S0N4X5-F1
#
_cell.length_a   1.000
_cell.length_b   1.000
_cell.length_c   1.000
_cell.angle_alpha   90.00
_cell.angle_beta   90.00
_cell.angle_gamma   90.00
#
_symmetry.space_group_name_H-M   'P 1'
#
loop_
_entity.id
_entity.type
_entity.pdbx_description
1 polymer ?
#
loop_
_entity_poly.entity_id
_entity_poly.type
_entity_poly.pdbx_seq_one_letter_code
_entity_poly.pdbx_strand_id
1 'polypeptide(L)'
;FLAGMDPSSIKWSRVSEIFQGRTVKVWSEGHDAINPNDVQQGKLGNCYFLSAICACATSVGDLVIHDLVIEDYADVGLYGVKFFVMGKWITVAVDDLFPTNPTSQSYAPPLFASPKSNSAVKEIWPM
;
A
#
# COMPACT_ATOMS: atom_id res chain seq x y z
N PHE A 1 2.08 12.97 13.62
CA PHE A 1 1.07 14.04 13.76
C PHE A 1 0.67 14.48 12.37
N LEU A 2 -0.58 14.28 11.94
CA LEU A 2 -1.10 14.74 10.64
C LEU A 2 -1.44 16.23 10.76
N ALA A 3 -0.42 17.09 10.65
CA ALA A 3 -0.58 18.52 10.88
C ALA A 3 -1.66 19.11 9.96
N GLY A 4 -2.61 19.84 10.55
CA GLY A 4 -3.69 20.53 9.82
C GLY A 4 -4.86 19.64 9.38
N MET A 5 -4.97 18.40 9.87
CA MET A 5 -6.11 17.53 9.61
C MET A 5 -6.98 17.37 10.86
N ASP A 6 -8.30 17.53 10.71
CA ASP A 6 -9.26 17.15 11.74
C ASP A 6 -9.35 15.62 11.81
N PRO A 7 -9.00 14.98 12.95
CA PRO A 7 -9.11 13.53 13.08
C PRO A 7 -10.52 12.98 12.81
N SER A 8 -11.57 13.76 13.06
CA SER A 8 -12.95 13.35 12.81
C SER A 8 -13.29 13.26 11.32
N SER A 9 -12.48 13.88 10.45
CA SER A 9 -12.62 13.80 8.99
C SER A 9 -12.01 12.53 8.40
N ILE A 10 -11.27 11.73 9.18
CA ILE A 10 -10.63 10.51 8.70
C ILE A 10 -11.65 9.38 8.64
N LYS A 11 -11.82 8.78 7.46
CA LYS A 11 -12.65 7.59 7.26
C LYS A 11 -11.75 6.39 6.92
N TRP A 12 -12.01 5.25 7.55
CA TRP A 12 -11.44 3.99 7.13
C TRP A 12 -12.28 3.42 5.99
N SER A 13 -11.64 3.13 4.85
CA SER A 13 -12.31 2.61 3.67
C SER A 13 -11.58 1.39 3.14
N ARG A 14 -12.33 0.41 2.65
CA ARG A 14 -11.77 -0.80 2.00
C ARG A 14 -11.13 -0.42 0.67
N VAL A 15 -10.21 -1.23 0.17
CA VAL A 15 -9.57 -0.99 -1.14
C VAL A 15 -10.60 -0.92 -2.27
N SER A 16 -11.63 -1.78 -2.20
CA SER A 16 -12.76 -1.79 -3.14
C SER A 16 -13.59 -0.50 -3.12
N GLU A 17 -13.65 0.19 -1.98
CA GLU A 17 -14.33 1.47 -1.80
C GLU A 17 -13.47 2.65 -2.27
N ILE A 18 -12.14 2.57 -2.13
CA ILE A 18 -11.19 3.62 -2.54
C ILE A 18 -11.08 3.69 -4.06
N PHE A 19 -11.00 2.53 -4.72
CA PHE A 19 -10.76 2.42 -6.16
C PHE A 19 -11.99 1.92 -6.93
N GLN A 20 -13.19 2.36 -6.52
CA GLN A 20 -14.46 1.98 -7.14
C GLN A 20 -14.41 2.06 -8.68
N GLY A 21 -14.82 0.97 -9.34
CA GLY A 21 -14.85 0.87 -10.79
C GLY A 21 -13.49 0.76 -11.48
N ARG A 22 -12.39 0.57 -10.72
CA ARG A 22 -11.04 0.34 -11.25
C ARG A 22 -10.58 -1.09 -10.96
N THR A 23 -9.70 -1.59 -11.82
CA THR A 23 -8.99 -2.85 -11.55
C THR A 23 -7.96 -2.63 -10.47
N VAL A 24 -8.01 -3.44 -9.43
CA VAL A 24 -7.06 -3.45 -8.33
C VAL A 24 -6.31 -4.77 -8.34
N LYS A 25 -5.00 -4.72 -8.12
CA LYS A 25 -4.15 -5.89 -7.87
C LYS A 25 -3.20 -5.56 -6.72
N VAL A 26 -2.60 -6.58 -6.10
CA VAL A 26 -1.50 -6.33 -5.15
C VAL A 26 -0.31 -5.75 -5.92
N TRP A 27 0.08 -6.39 -7.02
CA TRP A 27 1.04 -5.94 -8.03
C TRP A 27 0.61 -6.43 -9.42
N SER A 28 1.15 -5.84 -10.49
CA SER A 28 0.95 -6.36 -11.86
C SER A 28 1.63 -7.72 -12.07
N GLU A 29 1.27 -8.40 -13.16
CA GLU A 29 1.92 -9.65 -13.55
C GLU A 29 3.08 -9.36 -14.51
N GLY A 30 4.17 -10.12 -14.38
CA GLY A 30 5.34 -10.01 -15.26
C GLY A 30 6.64 -9.94 -14.48
N HIS A 31 7.76 -9.91 -15.20
CA HIS A 31 9.08 -9.65 -14.61
C HIS A 31 9.21 -8.14 -14.36
N ASP A 32 9.69 -7.75 -13.19
CA ASP A 32 9.84 -6.34 -12.74
C ASP A 32 8.50 -5.59 -12.73
N ALA A 33 7.44 -6.29 -12.32
CA ALA A 33 6.11 -5.71 -12.16
C ALA A 33 6.03 -4.80 -10.94
N ILE A 34 6.90 -5.02 -9.95
CA ILE A 34 7.00 -4.18 -8.75
C ILE A 34 8.03 -3.08 -9.02
N ASN A 35 7.59 -1.82 -9.02
CA ASN A 35 8.44 -0.70 -9.33
C ASN A 35 8.57 0.28 -8.15
N PRO A 36 9.77 0.78 -7.83
CA PRO A 36 9.91 1.83 -6.82
C PRO A 36 9.03 3.07 -7.06
N ASN A 37 8.66 3.34 -8.32
CA ASN A 37 7.77 4.45 -8.71
C ASN A 37 6.28 4.19 -8.41
N ASP A 38 5.89 3.00 -7.96
CA ASP A 38 4.52 2.70 -7.54
C ASP A 38 4.24 3.32 -6.16
N VAL A 39 5.29 3.59 -5.39
CA VAL A 39 5.21 4.19 -4.04
C VAL A 39 5.10 5.71 -4.14
N GLN A 40 3.94 6.26 -3.77
CA GLN A 40 3.77 7.69 -3.57
C GLN A 40 3.65 8.00 -2.07
N GLN A 41 4.50 8.89 -1.55
CA GLN A 41 4.43 9.29 -0.14
C GLN A 41 3.19 10.15 0.13
N GLY A 42 2.45 9.80 1.18
CA GLY A 42 1.34 10.60 1.69
C GLY A 42 1.72 11.61 2.76
N LYS A 43 0.81 11.85 3.69
CA LYS A 43 0.94 12.91 4.71
C LYS A 43 1.75 12.52 5.96
N LEU A 44 2.20 11.27 6.05
CA LEU A 44 3.02 10.79 7.17
C LEU A 44 4.51 11.05 6.91
N GLY A 45 5.23 11.49 7.93
CA GLY A 45 6.68 11.69 7.91
C GLY A 45 7.47 10.37 8.01
N ASN A 46 7.13 9.38 7.19
CA ASN A 46 7.76 8.06 7.15
C ASN A 46 8.60 7.84 5.88
N CYS A 47 9.10 8.91 5.27
CA CYS A 47 9.93 8.83 4.05
C CYS A 47 11.09 7.84 4.18
N TYR A 48 11.77 7.82 5.34
CA TYR A 48 12.87 6.89 5.61
C TYR A 48 12.46 5.41 5.44
N PHE A 49 11.24 5.08 5.84
CA PHE A 49 10.68 3.73 5.73
C PHE A 49 10.28 3.43 4.28
N LEU A 50 9.60 4.37 3.62
CA LEU A 50 9.23 4.22 2.20
C LEU A 50 10.45 4.12 1.29
N SER A 51 11.54 4.86 1.56
CA SER A 51 12.80 4.74 0.83
C SER A 51 13.43 3.35 0.98
N ALA A 52 13.32 2.72 2.16
CA ALA A 52 13.80 1.35 2.35
C ALA A 52 12.95 0.34 1.56
N ILE A 53 11.62 0.52 1.53
CA ILE A 53 10.72 -0.29 0.70
C ILE A 53 11.04 -0.13 -0.79
N CYS A 54 11.24 1.11 -1.26
CA CYS A 54 11.64 1.38 -2.64
C CYS A 54 12.98 0.70 -2.99
N ALA A 55 13.93 0.64 -2.06
CA ALA A 55 15.18 -0.10 -2.27
C ALA A 55 14.94 -1.61 -2.41
N CYS A 56 14.06 -2.20 -1.59
CA CYS A 56 13.64 -3.59 -1.73
C CYS A 56 12.96 -3.87 -3.09
N ALA A 57 12.15 -2.93 -3.59
CA ALA A 57 11.52 -3.00 -4.91
C ALA A 57 12.50 -2.91 -6.10
N THR A 58 13.81 -2.73 -5.86
CA THR A 58 14.84 -2.84 -6.91
C THR A 58 15.46 -4.24 -7.00
N SER A 59 15.00 -5.19 -6.18
CA SER A 59 15.51 -6.57 -6.19
C SER A 59 15.22 -7.26 -7.51
N VAL A 60 16.18 -8.05 -8.00
CA VAL A 60 16.02 -8.84 -9.22
C VAL A 60 14.79 -9.75 -9.12
N GLY A 61 13.90 -9.65 -10.11
CA GLY A 61 12.73 -10.53 -10.23
C GLY A 61 11.73 -10.38 -9.09
N ASP A 62 11.66 -9.19 -8.47
CA ASP A 62 10.68 -8.83 -7.44
C ASP A 62 10.72 -9.69 -6.16
N LEU A 63 11.78 -10.50 -6.01
CA LEU A 63 11.91 -11.55 -5.00
C LEU A 63 11.72 -11.06 -3.57
N VAL A 64 12.21 -9.85 -3.26
CA VAL A 64 12.15 -9.34 -1.89
C VAL A 64 10.71 -8.96 -1.53
N ILE A 65 10.00 -8.22 -2.39
CA ILE A 65 8.63 -7.81 -2.08
C ILE A 65 7.69 -9.03 -2.12
N HIS A 66 7.89 -9.96 -3.05
CA HIS A 66 7.15 -11.23 -3.07
C HIS A 66 7.35 -12.08 -1.80
N ASP A 67 8.55 -12.07 -1.19
CA ASP A 67 8.73 -12.75 0.09
C ASP A 67 8.07 -11.98 1.23
N LEU A 68 8.16 -10.65 1.24
CA LEU A 68 7.69 -9.81 2.35
C LEU A 68 6.15 -9.71 2.43
N VAL A 69 5.43 -9.90 1.33
CA VAL A 69 3.97 -9.76 1.26
C VAL A 69 3.32 -11.08 0.88
N ILE A 70 2.40 -11.54 1.72
CA ILE A 70 1.60 -12.75 1.52
C ILE A 70 0.18 -12.33 1.12
N GLU A 71 -0.25 -12.72 -0.09
CA GLU A 71 -1.54 -12.34 -0.67
C GLU A 71 -2.55 -13.50 -0.85
N ASP A 72 -2.25 -14.69 -0.33
CA ASP A 72 -3.07 -15.92 -0.51
C ASP A 72 -4.56 -15.75 -0.15
N TYR A 73 -4.90 -14.75 0.67
CA TYR A 73 -6.26 -14.43 1.13
C TYR A 73 -6.70 -13.00 0.76
N ALA A 74 -6.11 -12.43 -0.30
CA ALA A 74 -6.44 -11.09 -0.76
C ALA A 74 -7.91 -10.94 -1.22
N ASP A 75 -8.53 -12.02 -1.68
CA ASP A 75 -9.94 -12.08 -2.11
C ASP A 75 -10.93 -11.81 -0.96
N VAL A 76 -10.53 -12.12 0.28
CA VAL A 76 -11.28 -11.81 1.50
C VAL A 76 -10.72 -10.61 2.26
N GLY A 77 -9.77 -9.88 1.66
CA GLY A 77 -9.17 -8.66 2.23
C GLY A 77 -8.21 -8.93 3.39
N LEU A 78 -7.52 -10.07 3.41
CA LEU A 78 -6.52 -10.44 4.42
C LEU A 78 -5.14 -10.59 3.78
N TYR A 79 -4.15 -9.93 4.39
CA TYR A 79 -2.76 -9.95 3.93
C TYR A 79 -1.81 -10.27 5.08
N GLY A 80 -0.65 -10.84 4.75
CA GLY A 80 0.47 -11.00 5.67
C GLY A 80 1.63 -10.11 5.26
N VAL A 81 2.25 -9.41 6.22
CA VAL A 81 3.48 -8.65 5.99
C VAL A 81 4.57 -9.17 6.92
N LYS A 82 5.70 -9.59 6.35
CA LYS A 82 6.84 -10.12 7.10
C LYS A 82 7.77 -8.98 7.50
N PHE A 83 8.16 -8.99 8.77
CA PHE A 83 9.18 -8.10 9.32
C PHE A 83 10.28 -8.94 9.96
N PHE A 84 11.53 -8.51 9.78
CA PHE A 84 12.65 -9.09 10.50
C PHE A 84 12.93 -8.28 11.77
N VAL A 85 12.52 -8.80 12.91
CA VAL A 85 12.57 -8.10 14.20
C VAL A 85 13.39 -8.94 15.19
N MET A 86 14.43 -8.34 15.76
CA MET A 86 15.29 -8.96 16.78
C MET A 86 15.82 -10.35 16.37
N GLY A 87 16.25 -10.50 15.12
CA GLY A 87 16.83 -11.74 14.60
C GLY A 87 15.81 -12.81 14.18
N LYS A 88 14.51 -12.47 14.14
CA LYS A 88 13.44 -13.42 13.79
C LYS A 88 12.50 -12.82 12.75
N TRP A 89 12.01 -13.67 11.86
CA TRP A 89 10.90 -13.34 10.96
C TRP A 89 9.58 -13.38 11.73
N ILE A 90 8.82 -12.30 11.65
CA ILE A 90 7.48 -12.15 12.23
C ILE A 90 6.53 -11.78 11.10
N THR A 91 5.41 -12.51 10.97
CA THR A 91 4.35 -12.16 10.02
C THR A 91 3.24 -11.43 10.77
N VAL A 92 2.88 -10.25 10.29
CA VAL A 92 1.78 -9.44 10.82
C VAL A 92 0.60 -9.58 9.85
N ALA A 93 -0.54 -10.04 10.36
CA ALA A 93 -1.78 -10.06 9.60
C ALA A 93 -2.41 -8.66 9.58
N VAL A 94 -2.79 -8.20 8.40
CA VAL A 94 -3.45 -6.90 8.19
C VAL A 94 -4.66 -7.08 7.27
N ASP A 95 -5.67 -6.23 7.45
CA ASP A 95 -6.80 -6.14 6.52
C ASP A 95 -6.58 -5.02 5.48
N ASP A 96 -7.54 -4.86 4.56
CA ASP A 96 -7.50 -3.84 3.51
C ASP A 96 -8.21 -2.53 3.87
N LEU A 97 -8.40 -2.23 5.17
CA LEU A 97 -8.92 -0.93 5.58
C LEU A 97 -7.81 0.11 5.63
N PHE A 98 -7.96 1.17 4.84
CA PHE A 98 -6.98 2.26 4.81
C PHE A 98 -7.60 3.58 5.29
N PRO A 99 -6.83 4.41 6.02
CA PRO A 99 -7.25 5.77 6.35
C PRO A 99 -7.34 6.62 5.09
N THR A 100 -8.50 7.22 4.88
CA THR A 100 -8.82 8.07 3.74
C THR A 100 -9.32 9.43 4.21
N ASN A 101 -9.18 10.44 3.34
CA ASN A 101 -9.83 11.73 3.54
C ASN A 101 -10.92 11.92 2.49
N PRO A 102 -12.20 11.68 2.83
CA PRO A 102 -13.33 12.05 1.99
C PRO A 102 -13.48 13.58 1.98
N THR A 103 -12.62 14.25 1.21
CA THR A 103 -12.94 15.61 0.75
C THR A 103 -14.14 15.53 -0.20
N SER A 104 -14.78 16.65 -0.54
CA SER A 104 -15.95 16.73 -1.44
C SER A 104 -15.72 16.23 -2.89
N GLN A 105 -14.65 15.47 -3.13
CA GLN A 105 -14.31 14.79 -4.36
C GLN A 105 -15.03 13.45 -4.46
N SER A 106 -15.28 13.00 -5.69
CA SER A 106 -15.91 11.70 -5.99
C SER A 106 -15.05 10.49 -5.60
N TYR A 107 -13.81 10.71 -5.14
CA TYR A 107 -12.89 9.68 -4.66
C TYR A 107 -12.25 10.12 -3.34
N ALA A 108 -12.11 9.19 -2.38
CA ALA A 108 -11.45 9.44 -1.11
C ALA A 108 -10.01 8.91 -1.18
N PRO A 109 -8.98 9.75 -1.44
CA PRO A 109 -7.61 9.28 -1.56
C PRO A 109 -7.08 8.70 -0.23
N PRO A 110 -6.17 7.71 -0.29
CA PRO A 110 -5.42 7.27 0.88
C PRO A 110 -4.64 8.43 1.52
N LEU A 111 -4.54 8.43 2.84
CA LEU A 111 -3.84 9.46 3.59
C LEU A 111 -2.32 9.26 3.65
N PHE A 112 -1.89 8.02 3.59
CA PHE A 112 -0.49 7.61 3.72
C PHE A 112 0.05 7.22 2.34
N ALA A 113 0.92 6.20 2.28
CA ALA A 113 1.45 5.75 1.00
C ALA A 113 0.29 5.33 0.07
N SER A 114 0.45 5.61 -1.22
CA SER A 114 -0.58 5.33 -2.22
C SER A 114 0.02 4.86 -3.55
N PRO A 115 -0.74 4.10 -4.36
CA PRO A 115 -0.31 3.71 -5.69
C PRO A 115 -0.06 4.90 -6.60
N LYS A 116 0.65 4.62 -7.69
CA LYS A 116 0.76 5.52 -8.83
C LYS A 116 -0.61 6.05 -9.31
N SER A 117 -0.76 7.37 -9.24
CA SER A 117 -2.02 8.07 -9.53
C SER A 117 -2.57 7.83 -10.94
N ASN A 118 -1.71 7.80 -11.96
CA ASN A 118 -2.09 7.72 -13.38
C ASN A 118 -2.06 6.30 -13.98
N SER A 119 -1.98 5.25 -13.15
CA SER A 119 -2.06 3.86 -13.65
C SER A 119 -3.51 3.40 -13.84
N ALA A 120 -3.76 2.64 -14.91
CA ALA A 120 -5.06 2.02 -15.19
C ALA A 120 -5.38 0.89 -14.19
N VAL A 121 -4.35 0.18 -13.74
CA VAL A 121 -4.43 -0.80 -12.65
C VAL A 121 -3.93 -0.14 -11.37
N LYS A 122 -4.61 -0.37 -10.25
CA LYS A 122 -4.20 0.12 -8.93
C LYS A 122 -3.50 -0.98 -8.17
N GLU A 123 -2.20 -0.79 -7.95
CA GLU A 123 -1.31 -1.71 -7.23
C GLU A 123 -1.22 -1.30 -5.77
N ILE A 124 -1.71 -2.15 -4.89
CA ILE A 124 -1.88 -1.79 -3.47
C ILE A 124 -0.71 -2.20 -2.59
N TRP A 125 0.29 -2.92 -3.11
CA TRP A 125 1.49 -3.31 -2.35
C TRP A 125 2.22 -2.14 -1.64
N PRO A 126 2.18 -0.87 -2.12
CA PRO A 126 2.79 0.25 -1.40
C PRO A 126 1.98 0.79 -0.21
N MET A 127 0.69 0.43 -0.10
CA MET A 127 -0.26 0.99 0.88
C MET A 127 -0.16 0.30 2.23
#